data_AF-A0A5P8VZ07-F1
#
_entry.id   AF-A0A5P8VZ07-F1
#
_cell.length_a   1.000
_cell.length_b   1.000
_cell.length_c   1.000
_cell.angle_alpha   90.00
_cell.angle_beta   90.00
_cell.angle_gamma   90.00
#
_symmetry.space_group_name_H-M   'P 1'
#
loop_
_entity.id
_entity.type
_entity.pdbx_description
1 polymer ?
#
loop_
_entity_poly.entity_id
_entity_poly.type
_entity_poly.pdbx_seq_one_letter_code
_entity_poly.pdbx_strand_id
1 'polypeptide(L)'
;MEIKNKRVLVTGSDGFIGSHLVERLLEDGCKIKAFVYYNSFNSWGWLDSLSDEKLKNIEIFAGDIRDSNGVEMAMKECDIVFHLAALIAIPFSYHSPDSYVDTNIKGTLNVLQSARKLGVEKVLITSTSEVYGTAQYVPIDEKHPFQGQSPYSATKIGADRLAESFYRSFNLPVVIVRPFNTYGPRQSARAVIPTIIIQLLAGITEIKLGSLEPTRDFNYVKDTINAFVEIAKSCHTIGEEINIATGVEISIGEMANELISQINPNAKIVSDDERLRPAKSEVNRLLGCNKKILSLTNWMHRYNLSKGLAETIEWFSIPENLLKYKTNIYNF
;
A
#
# COMPACT_ATOMS: atom_id res chain seq x y z
N MET A 1 -22.82 -1.50 -6.35
CA MET A 1 -22.88 -2.22 -5.07
C MET A 1 -22.79 -1.20 -3.94
N GLU A 2 -23.74 -1.24 -3.02
CA GLU A 2 -23.70 -0.40 -1.82
C GLU A 2 -22.80 -1.06 -0.77
N ILE A 3 -21.83 -0.31 -0.22
CA ILE A 3 -20.94 -0.80 0.83
C ILE A 3 -21.39 -0.39 2.23
N LYS A 4 -22.33 0.56 2.33
CA LYS A 4 -22.89 1.00 3.61
C LYS A 4 -23.54 -0.17 4.34
N ASN A 5 -23.35 -0.25 5.65
CA ASN A 5 -23.80 -1.33 6.53
C ASN A 5 -23.19 -2.72 6.27
N LYS A 6 -22.35 -2.89 5.24
CA LYS A 6 -21.63 -4.15 5.00
C LYS A 6 -20.61 -4.39 6.10
N ARG A 7 -20.42 -5.65 6.48
CA ARG A 7 -19.32 -6.06 7.36
C ARG A 7 -18.08 -6.26 6.52
N VAL A 8 -17.04 -5.50 6.82
CA VAL A 8 -15.81 -5.46 6.02
C VAL A 8 -14.63 -5.94 6.83
N LEU A 9 -13.90 -6.93 6.30
CA LEU A 9 -12.61 -7.34 6.82
C LEU A 9 -11.50 -6.53 6.14
N VAL A 10 -10.64 -5.87 6.92
CA VAL A 10 -9.43 -5.22 6.41
C VAL A 10 -8.22 -5.91 7.02
N THR A 11 -7.45 -6.66 6.22
CA THR A 11 -6.19 -7.27 6.70
C THR A 11 -5.04 -6.29 6.53
N GLY A 12 -4.11 -6.23 7.49
CA GLY A 12 -3.04 -5.23 7.49
C GLY A 12 -3.57 -3.84 7.86
N SER A 13 -4.66 -3.81 8.63
CA SER A 13 -5.36 -2.60 9.07
C SER A 13 -4.54 -1.75 10.05
N ASP A 14 -3.57 -2.36 10.71
CA ASP A 14 -2.56 -1.75 11.58
C ASP A 14 -1.49 -0.96 10.79
N GLY A 15 -1.39 -1.19 9.48
CA GLY A 15 -0.41 -0.59 8.60
C GLY A 15 -0.79 0.80 8.06
N PHE A 16 0.07 1.33 7.20
CA PHE A 16 -0.09 2.64 6.56
C PHE A 16 -1.41 2.73 5.79
N ILE A 17 -1.54 2.03 4.66
CA ILE A 17 -2.75 2.13 3.81
C ILE A 17 -3.97 1.56 4.55
N GLY A 18 -3.81 0.46 5.28
CA GLY A 18 -4.91 -0.21 5.98
C GLY A 18 -5.60 0.68 7.02
N SER A 19 -4.84 1.46 7.80
CA SER A 19 -5.43 2.35 8.81
C SER A 19 -6.24 3.49 8.20
N HIS A 20 -5.77 4.09 7.10
CA HIS A 20 -6.55 5.09 6.36
C HIS A 20 -7.79 4.49 5.72
N LEU A 21 -7.71 3.25 5.23
CA LEU A 21 -8.85 2.53 4.68
C LEU A 21 -9.92 2.27 5.75
N VAL A 22 -9.51 1.83 6.94
CA VAL A 22 -10.42 1.60 8.08
C VAL A 22 -11.21 2.86 8.43
N GLU A 23 -10.52 4.00 8.57
CA GLU A 23 -11.19 5.27 8.87
C GLU A 23 -12.20 5.66 7.79
N ARG A 24 -11.81 5.54 6.53
CA ARG A 24 -12.72 5.86 5.43
C ARG A 24 -13.93 4.93 5.39
N LEU A 25 -13.74 3.63 5.60
CA LEU A 25 -14.86 2.69 5.57
C LEU A 25 -15.81 2.90 6.75
N LEU A 26 -15.31 3.32 7.92
CA LEU A 26 -16.16 3.77 9.04
C LEU A 26 -17.01 5.00 8.64
N GLU A 27 -16.39 6.00 8.01
CA GLU A 27 -17.08 7.20 7.53
C GLU A 27 -18.15 6.86 6.47
N ASP A 28 -17.89 5.86 5.63
CA ASP A 28 -18.84 5.34 4.64
C ASP A 28 -19.95 4.45 5.28
N GLY A 29 -19.93 4.27 6.61
CA GLY A 29 -20.95 3.55 7.38
C GLY A 29 -20.83 2.02 7.33
N CYS A 30 -19.63 1.48 7.07
CA CYS A 30 -19.38 0.05 7.11
C CYS A 30 -19.18 -0.44 8.56
N LYS A 31 -19.46 -1.73 8.80
CA LYS A 31 -19.11 -2.40 10.07
C LYS A 31 -17.71 -2.99 9.93
N ILE A 32 -16.73 -2.46 10.65
CA ILE A 32 -15.34 -2.83 10.43
C ILE A 32 -14.91 -3.98 11.32
N LYS A 33 -14.28 -4.98 10.69
CA LYS A 33 -13.40 -5.93 11.36
C LYS A 33 -11.97 -5.70 10.87
N ALA A 34 -11.11 -5.25 11.76
CA ALA A 34 -9.72 -4.91 11.49
C ALA A 34 -8.82 -6.09 11.88
N PHE A 35 -8.21 -6.73 10.90
CA PHE A 35 -7.24 -7.80 11.12
C PHE A 35 -5.83 -7.21 11.20
N VAL A 36 -5.33 -7.12 12.43
CA VAL A 36 -4.02 -6.56 12.79
C VAL A 36 -3.02 -7.68 13.09
N TYR A 37 -1.72 -7.40 12.93
CA TYR A 37 -0.70 -8.39 13.24
C TYR A 37 -0.58 -8.58 14.77
N TYR A 38 -0.73 -9.82 15.24
CA TYR A 38 -0.49 -10.16 16.65
C TYR A 38 0.99 -9.96 17.00
N ASN A 39 1.27 -9.17 18.04
CA ASN A 39 2.63 -8.80 18.43
C ASN A 39 2.77 -8.69 19.95
N SER A 40 4.02 -8.78 20.43
CA SER A 40 4.36 -8.72 21.86
C SER A 40 4.20 -7.35 22.51
N PHE A 41 3.99 -6.30 21.72
CA PHE A 41 3.80 -4.93 22.22
C PHE A 41 2.35 -4.59 22.51
N ASN A 42 1.42 -5.52 22.24
CA ASN A 42 -0.02 -5.31 22.38
C ASN A 42 -0.49 -4.05 21.62
N SER A 43 0.14 -3.76 20.48
CA SER A 43 -0.18 -2.60 19.65
C SER A 43 -1.05 -3.02 18.47
N TRP A 44 -2.02 -2.20 18.10
CA TRP A 44 -2.80 -2.33 16.86
C TRP A 44 -2.23 -1.44 15.74
N GLY A 45 -0.94 -1.10 15.85
CA GLY A 45 -0.22 -0.23 14.93
C GLY A 45 -0.83 1.16 14.87
N TRP A 46 -1.15 1.63 13.67
CA TRP A 46 -1.72 2.97 13.51
C TRP A 46 -3.15 3.10 14.05
N LEU A 47 -3.85 1.99 14.28
CA LEU A 47 -5.19 2.06 14.90
C LEU A 47 -5.14 2.54 16.35
N ASP A 48 -4.01 2.36 17.06
CA ASP A 48 -3.81 2.90 18.41
C ASP A 48 -3.86 4.44 18.46
N SER A 49 -3.74 5.11 17.30
CA SER A 49 -3.83 6.57 17.20
C SER A 49 -5.24 7.10 16.96
N LEU A 50 -6.23 6.23 16.80
CA LEU A 50 -7.63 6.62 16.61
C LEU A 50 -8.27 7.01 17.94
N SER A 51 -9.31 7.85 17.87
CA SER A 51 -10.09 8.20 19.07
C SER A 51 -10.86 6.99 19.61
N ASP A 52 -11.13 6.99 20.92
CA ASP A 52 -11.96 5.96 21.57
C ASP A 52 -13.34 5.79 20.91
N GLU A 53 -13.90 6.89 20.39
CA GLU A 53 -15.17 6.87 19.65
C GLU A 53 -15.06 6.05 18.35
N LYS A 54 -13.98 6.25 17.57
CA LYS A 54 -13.73 5.45 16.37
C LYS A 54 -13.44 4.00 16.73
N LEU A 55 -12.60 3.75 17.73
CA LEU A 55 -12.21 2.40 18.16
C LEU A 55 -13.38 1.55 18.62
N LYS A 56 -14.37 2.13 19.32
CA LYS A 56 -15.60 1.41 19.73
C LYS A 56 -16.41 0.87 18.55
N ASN A 57 -16.22 1.42 17.36
CA ASN A 57 -16.91 1.01 16.13
C ASN A 57 -16.07 0.04 15.27
N ILE A 58 -14.92 -0.41 15.77
CA ILE A 58 -14.02 -1.34 15.09
C ILE A 58 -13.92 -2.64 15.90
N GLU A 59 -14.25 -3.76 15.28
CA GLU A 59 -13.94 -5.08 15.83
C GLU A 59 -12.47 -5.42 15.51
N ILE A 60 -11.60 -5.39 16.53
CA ILE A 60 -10.17 -5.74 16.36
C ILE A 60 -10.00 -7.26 16.43
N PHE A 61 -9.36 -7.84 15.42
CA PHE A 61 -8.91 -9.23 15.41
C PHE A 61 -7.39 -9.27 15.26
N ALA A 62 -6.65 -9.60 16.32
CA ALA A 62 -5.21 -9.76 16.25
C ALA A 62 -4.84 -11.19 15.83
N GLY A 63 -4.05 -11.32 14.76
CA GLY A 63 -3.64 -12.63 14.24
C GLY A 63 -2.49 -12.55 13.26
N ASP A 64 -2.25 -13.62 12.53
CA ASP A 64 -1.25 -13.68 11.46
C ASP A 64 -1.90 -14.20 10.19
N ILE A 65 -1.67 -13.53 9.06
CA ILE A 65 -2.24 -13.95 7.78
C ILE A 65 -1.75 -15.34 7.33
N ARG A 66 -0.60 -15.79 7.86
CA ARG A 66 -0.02 -17.11 7.60
C ARG A 66 -0.79 -18.23 8.30
N ASP A 67 -1.60 -17.93 9.31
CA ASP A 67 -2.48 -18.88 9.98
C ASP A 67 -3.85 -18.95 9.28
N SER A 68 -4.11 -20.06 8.59
CA SER A 68 -5.36 -20.28 7.87
C SER A 68 -6.58 -20.27 8.80
N ASN A 69 -6.47 -20.79 10.02
CA ASN A 69 -7.58 -20.83 10.96
C ASN A 69 -7.92 -19.44 11.48
N GLY A 70 -6.91 -18.65 11.87
CA GLY A 70 -7.09 -17.26 12.26
C GLY A 70 -7.73 -16.42 11.15
N VAL A 71 -7.29 -16.58 9.90
CA VAL A 71 -7.88 -15.88 8.74
C VAL A 71 -9.34 -16.27 8.54
N GLU A 72 -9.68 -17.56 8.60
CA GLU A 72 -11.07 -18.02 8.49
C GLU A 72 -11.94 -17.46 9.62
N MET A 73 -11.46 -17.53 10.86
CA MET A 73 -12.17 -17.03 12.04
C MET A 73 -12.45 -15.54 11.95
N ALA A 74 -11.46 -14.75 11.53
CA ALA A 74 -11.65 -13.33 11.32
C ALA A 74 -12.66 -13.06 10.20
N MET A 75 -12.64 -13.81 9.11
CA MET A 75 -13.49 -13.56 7.95
C MET A 75 -14.97 -13.96 8.14
N LYS A 76 -15.32 -14.67 9.22
CA LYS A 76 -16.72 -15.02 9.52
C LYS A 76 -17.63 -13.79 9.52
N GLU A 77 -18.77 -13.94 8.83
CA GLU A 77 -19.82 -12.93 8.65
C GLU A 77 -19.41 -11.66 7.90
N CYS A 78 -18.23 -11.64 7.27
CA CYS A 78 -17.82 -10.51 6.44
C CYS A 78 -18.38 -10.63 5.03
N ASP A 79 -18.87 -9.52 4.50
CA ASP A 79 -19.38 -9.42 3.12
C ASP A 79 -18.25 -9.11 2.15
N ILE A 80 -17.33 -8.22 2.53
CA ILE A 80 -16.25 -7.72 1.67
C ILE A 80 -14.91 -7.85 2.41
N VAL A 81 -13.88 -8.25 1.67
CA VAL A 81 -12.51 -8.36 2.18
C VAL A 81 -11.59 -7.42 1.41
N PHE A 82 -10.90 -6.53 2.13
CA PHE A 82 -9.77 -5.77 1.62
C PHE A 82 -8.49 -6.40 2.17
N HIS A 83 -7.75 -7.09 1.30
CA HIS A 83 -6.51 -7.76 1.68
C HIS A 83 -5.29 -6.88 1.41
N LEU A 84 -4.78 -6.20 2.45
CA LEU A 84 -3.56 -5.38 2.41
C LEU A 84 -2.39 -5.97 3.21
N ALA A 85 -2.59 -7.04 3.99
CA ALA A 85 -1.54 -7.65 4.80
C ALA A 85 -0.46 -8.26 3.91
N ALA A 86 0.75 -7.69 3.94
CA ALA A 86 1.90 -8.14 3.16
C ALA A 86 3.21 -7.60 3.75
N LEU A 87 4.32 -8.26 3.43
CA LEU A 87 5.65 -7.66 3.51
C LEU A 87 5.94 -6.91 2.21
N ILE A 88 6.46 -5.67 2.33
CA ILE A 88 6.62 -4.75 1.19
C ILE A 88 8.04 -4.20 0.98
N ALA A 89 8.93 -4.37 1.96
CA ALA A 89 10.24 -3.73 1.97
C ALA A 89 11.24 -4.48 1.06
N ILE A 90 11.39 -4.01 -0.19
CA ILE A 90 12.26 -4.67 -1.19
C ILE A 90 13.66 -5.04 -0.65
N PRO A 91 14.40 -4.17 0.05
CA PRO A 91 15.71 -4.55 0.62
C PRO A 91 15.65 -5.75 1.56
N PHE A 92 14.64 -5.81 2.44
CA PHE A 92 14.43 -6.95 3.34
C PHE A 92 14.15 -8.25 2.57
N SER A 93 13.54 -8.17 1.38
CA SER A 93 13.26 -9.35 0.55
C SER A 93 14.51 -10.03 -0.02
N TYR A 94 15.64 -9.32 -0.13
CA TYR A 94 16.89 -9.90 -0.60
C TYR A 94 17.53 -10.82 0.45
N HIS A 95 17.43 -10.45 1.72
CA HIS A 95 17.98 -11.22 2.84
C HIS A 95 17.00 -12.28 3.37
N SER A 96 15.69 -12.01 3.35
CA SER A 96 14.67 -12.91 3.93
C SER A 96 13.54 -13.25 2.94
N PRO A 97 13.83 -13.82 1.76
CA PRO A 97 12.82 -14.13 0.75
C PRO A 97 11.76 -15.15 1.22
N ASP A 98 12.11 -16.09 2.10
CA ASP A 98 11.16 -17.09 2.63
C ASP A 98 9.98 -16.42 3.36
N SER A 99 10.26 -15.39 4.16
CA SER A 99 9.24 -14.59 4.85
C SER A 99 8.25 -13.93 3.88
N TYR A 100 8.72 -13.54 2.69
CA TYR A 100 7.86 -12.98 1.64
C TYR A 100 7.00 -14.05 1.00
N VAL A 101 7.52 -15.25 0.75
CA VAL A 101 6.72 -16.37 0.22
C VAL A 101 5.63 -16.74 1.21
N ASP A 102 5.98 -16.91 2.49
CA ASP A 102 5.03 -17.24 3.55
C ASP A 102 3.94 -16.18 3.71
N THR A 103 4.33 -14.90 3.76
CA THR A 103 3.39 -13.83 4.04
C THR A 103 2.57 -13.47 2.80
N ASN A 104 3.23 -13.23 1.66
CA ASN A 104 2.58 -12.66 0.49
C ASN A 104 1.91 -13.71 -0.39
N ILE A 105 2.46 -14.93 -0.49
CA ILE A 105 1.85 -15.99 -1.30
C ILE A 105 0.92 -16.84 -0.43
N LYS A 106 1.46 -17.48 0.62
CA LYS A 106 0.66 -18.36 1.50
C LYS A 106 -0.41 -17.56 2.27
N GLY A 107 -0.10 -16.36 2.75
CA GLY A 107 -1.10 -15.47 3.36
C GLY A 107 -2.25 -15.11 2.42
N THR A 108 -1.94 -14.74 1.17
CA THR A 108 -2.98 -14.49 0.16
C THR A 108 -3.78 -15.77 -0.16
N LEU A 109 -3.14 -16.94 -0.24
CA LEU A 109 -3.83 -18.22 -0.41
C LEU A 109 -4.84 -18.48 0.72
N ASN A 110 -4.45 -18.24 1.98
CA ASN A 110 -5.33 -18.40 3.13
C ASN A 110 -6.56 -17.50 3.01
N VAL A 111 -6.38 -16.23 2.60
CA VAL A 111 -7.50 -15.31 2.35
C VAL A 111 -8.43 -15.84 1.28
N LEU A 112 -7.88 -16.27 0.13
CA LEU A 112 -8.67 -16.77 -1.00
C LEU A 112 -9.45 -18.05 -0.64
N GLN A 113 -8.85 -18.96 0.13
CA GLN A 113 -9.52 -20.17 0.60
C GLN A 113 -10.65 -19.86 1.57
N SER A 114 -10.41 -19.01 2.57
CA SER A 114 -11.44 -18.60 3.52
C SER A 114 -12.58 -17.86 2.84
N ALA A 115 -12.26 -16.96 1.92
CA ALA A 115 -13.24 -16.20 1.13
C ALA A 115 -14.16 -17.12 0.34
N ARG A 116 -13.58 -18.13 -0.33
CA ARG A 116 -14.34 -19.14 -1.06
C ARG A 116 -15.21 -19.99 -0.13
N LYS A 117 -14.67 -20.43 1.01
CA LYS A 117 -15.38 -21.27 1.98
C LYS A 117 -16.58 -20.55 2.60
N LEU A 118 -16.43 -19.25 2.87
CA LEU A 118 -17.42 -18.43 3.57
C LEU A 118 -18.37 -17.69 2.62
N GLY A 119 -18.10 -17.71 1.31
CA GLY A 119 -18.99 -17.12 0.31
C GLY A 119 -19.03 -15.59 0.36
N VAL A 120 -17.88 -14.94 0.57
CA VAL A 120 -17.80 -13.47 0.60
C VAL A 120 -18.20 -12.87 -0.75
N GLU A 121 -18.86 -11.71 -0.72
CA GLU A 121 -19.41 -11.05 -1.90
C GLU A 121 -18.31 -10.46 -2.78
N LYS A 122 -17.17 -10.07 -2.19
CA LYS A 122 -16.03 -9.51 -2.92
C LYS A 122 -14.72 -9.54 -2.15
N VAL A 123 -13.62 -9.82 -2.86
CA VAL A 123 -12.25 -9.75 -2.30
C VAL A 123 -11.38 -8.82 -3.14
N LEU A 124 -10.83 -7.78 -2.52
CA LEU A 124 -9.82 -6.93 -3.15
C LEU A 124 -8.43 -7.39 -2.69
N ILE A 125 -7.61 -7.84 -3.63
CA ILE A 125 -6.23 -8.26 -3.40
C ILE A 125 -5.31 -7.09 -3.74
N THR A 126 -4.65 -6.55 -2.73
CA THR A 126 -3.70 -5.45 -2.93
C THR A 126 -2.41 -5.99 -3.51
N SER A 127 -2.12 -5.61 -4.74
CA SER A 127 -0.89 -5.84 -5.47
C SER A 127 -0.03 -4.56 -5.46
N THR A 128 0.79 -4.34 -6.48
CA THR A 128 1.74 -3.23 -6.56
C THR A 128 2.14 -2.98 -8.01
N SER A 129 2.52 -1.74 -8.36
CA SER A 129 3.16 -1.44 -9.65
C SER A 129 4.51 -2.15 -9.84
N GLU A 130 5.16 -2.60 -8.75
CA GLU A 130 6.44 -3.32 -8.81
C GLU A 130 6.34 -4.68 -9.53
N VAL A 131 5.13 -5.21 -9.76
CA VAL A 131 4.93 -6.45 -10.54
C VAL A 131 5.32 -6.30 -12.02
N TYR A 132 5.40 -5.07 -12.52
CA TYR A 132 5.78 -4.77 -13.90
C TYR A 132 7.28 -4.64 -14.08
N GLY A 133 8.05 -4.50 -13.00
CA GLY A 133 9.47 -4.11 -13.05
C GLY A 133 9.68 -2.75 -13.73
N THR A 134 10.87 -2.55 -14.28
CA THR A 134 11.15 -1.37 -15.13
C THR A 134 10.26 -1.39 -16.36
N ALA A 135 9.55 -0.28 -16.60
CA ALA A 135 8.64 -0.12 -17.73
C ALA A 135 9.30 -0.51 -19.08
N GLN A 136 8.66 -1.42 -19.81
CA GLN A 136 8.98 -1.74 -21.20
C GLN A 136 8.32 -0.76 -22.16
N TYR A 137 7.16 -0.22 -21.76
CA TYR A 137 6.47 0.89 -22.43
C TYR A 137 5.74 1.75 -21.40
N VAL A 138 5.40 2.99 -21.79
CA VAL A 138 4.65 3.93 -20.96
C VAL A 138 3.51 4.60 -21.73
N PRO A 139 2.41 4.98 -21.05
CA PRO A 139 2.09 4.64 -19.66
C PRO A 139 1.81 3.12 -19.50
N ILE A 140 2.14 2.57 -18.32
CA ILE A 140 1.95 1.16 -17.97
C ILE A 140 0.45 0.90 -17.77
N ASP A 141 -0.16 0.17 -18.70
CA ASP A 141 -1.50 -0.37 -18.55
C ASP A 141 -1.49 -1.78 -17.92
N GLU A 142 -2.65 -2.37 -17.68
CA GLU A 142 -2.77 -3.68 -17.04
C GLU A 142 -2.39 -4.85 -17.95
N LYS A 143 -2.09 -4.61 -19.23
CA LYS A 143 -1.56 -5.62 -20.16
C LYS A 143 -0.04 -5.68 -20.14
N HIS A 144 0.61 -4.78 -19.42
CA HIS A 144 2.07 -4.74 -19.36
C HIS A 144 2.61 -6.06 -18.79
N PRO A 145 3.68 -6.64 -19.38
CA PRO A 145 4.25 -7.89 -18.92
C PRO A 145 4.65 -7.84 -17.44
N PHE A 146 4.51 -8.99 -16.77
CA PHE A 146 5.04 -9.17 -15.42
C PHE A 146 6.54 -9.37 -15.46
N GLN A 147 7.23 -8.75 -14.51
CA GLN A 147 8.65 -8.91 -14.31
C GLN A 147 8.96 -8.96 -12.82
N GLY A 148 9.30 -10.15 -12.32
CA GLY A 148 9.72 -10.37 -10.94
C GLY A 148 11.13 -9.84 -10.68
N GLN A 149 11.31 -8.53 -10.78
CA GLN A 149 12.62 -7.86 -10.73
C GLN A 149 13.30 -7.96 -9.35
N SER A 150 12.51 -8.19 -8.30
CA SER A 150 12.95 -8.48 -6.93
C SER A 150 12.16 -9.67 -6.33
N PRO A 151 12.66 -10.34 -5.26
CA PRO A 151 11.90 -11.36 -4.56
C PRO A 151 10.52 -10.87 -4.09
N TYR A 152 10.43 -9.63 -3.59
CA TYR A 152 9.14 -8.98 -3.29
C TYR A 152 8.19 -8.99 -4.49
N SER A 153 8.61 -8.43 -5.63
CA SER A 153 7.76 -8.37 -6.83
C SER A 153 7.36 -9.76 -7.33
N ALA A 154 8.26 -10.75 -7.26
CA ALA A 154 7.96 -12.14 -7.62
C ALA A 154 6.85 -12.73 -6.73
N THR A 155 6.88 -12.46 -5.42
CA THR A 155 5.80 -12.91 -4.52
C THR A 155 4.47 -12.22 -4.78
N LYS A 156 4.48 -10.93 -5.16
CA LYS A 156 3.25 -10.22 -5.55
C LYS A 156 2.69 -10.74 -6.87
N ILE A 157 3.53 -11.06 -7.85
CA ILE A 157 3.10 -11.76 -9.08
C ILE A 157 2.49 -13.13 -8.74
N GLY A 158 3.10 -13.90 -7.84
CA GLY A 158 2.54 -15.17 -7.38
C GLY A 158 1.17 -15.02 -6.72
N ALA A 159 1.01 -14.02 -5.84
CA ALA A 159 -0.26 -13.69 -5.22
C ALA A 159 -1.34 -13.26 -6.24
N ASP A 160 -0.98 -12.43 -7.22
CA ASP A 160 -1.87 -12.02 -8.31
C ASP A 160 -2.36 -13.23 -9.11
N ARG A 161 -1.46 -14.14 -9.50
CA ARG A 161 -1.83 -15.34 -10.27
C ARG A 161 -2.69 -16.32 -9.47
N LEU A 162 -2.47 -16.43 -8.15
CA LEU A 162 -3.36 -17.19 -7.29
C LEU A 162 -4.78 -16.60 -7.27
N ALA A 163 -4.89 -15.29 -7.09
CA ALA A 163 -6.19 -14.61 -7.09
C ALA A 163 -6.92 -14.80 -8.43
N GLU A 164 -6.22 -14.57 -9.55
CA GLU A 164 -6.74 -14.81 -10.89
C GLU A 164 -7.20 -16.27 -11.07
N SER A 165 -6.41 -17.24 -10.61
CA SER A 165 -6.78 -18.66 -10.68
C SER A 165 -8.05 -18.96 -9.90
N PHE A 166 -8.25 -18.34 -8.73
CA PHE A 166 -9.46 -18.54 -7.92
C PHE A 166 -10.70 -17.94 -8.58
N TYR A 167 -10.57 -16.79 -9.25
CA TYR A 167 -11.63 -16.26 -10.10
C TYR A 167 -11.98 -17.24 -11.23
N ARG A 168 -10.98 -17.64 -12.03
CA ARG A 168 -11.19 -18.49 -13.21
C ARG A 168 -11.72 -19.88 -12.87
N SER A 169 -11.27 -20.46 -11.75
CA SER A 169 -11.57 -21.86 -11.41
C SER A 169 -12.78 -22.01 -10.52
N PHE A 170 -13.08 -21.01 -9.68
CA PHE A 170 -14.10 -21.12 -8.64
C PHE A 170 -15.12 -19.99 -8.67
N ASN A 171 -15.03 -19.08 -9.65
CA ASN A 171 -15.87 -17.88 -9.75
C ASN A 171 -15.85 -17.03 -8.47
N LEU A 172 -14.76 -17.06 -7.71
CA LEU A 172 -14.60 -16.22 -6.53
C LEU A 172 -14.52 -14.76 -6.98
N PRO A 173 -15.35 -13.83 -6.45
CA PRO A 173 -15.42 -12.44 -6.91
C PRO A 173 -14.23 -11.61 -6.42
N VAL A 174 -13.06 -11.83 -7.03
CA VAL A 174 -11.82 -11.13 -6.70
C VAL A 174 -11.57 -9.95 -7.63
N VAL A 175 -10.83 -8.96 -7.12
CA VAL A 175 -10.26 -7.86 -7.91
C VAL A 175 -8.81 -7.68 -7.49
N ILE A 176 -7.90 -7.55 -8.44
CA ILE A 176 -6.49 -7.28 -8.16
C ILE A 176 -6.25 -5.78 -8.33
N VAL A 177 -5.78 -5.12 -7.29
CA VAL A 177 -5.59 -3.66 -7.25
C VAL A 177 -4.12 -3.30 -7.14
N ARG A 178 -3.59 -2.52 -8.09
CA ARG A 178 -2.17 -2.16 -8.20
C ARG A 178 -1.96 -0.67 -7.93
N PRO A 179 -1.80 -0.26 -6.66
CA PRO A 179 -1.39 1.10 -6.36
C PRO A 179 0.02 1.41 -6.89
N PHE A 180 0.15 2.58 -7.50
CA PHE A 180 1.43 3.17 -7.90
C PHE A 180 1.92 4.08 -6.78
N ASN A 181 3.07 3.72 -6.22
CA ASN A 181 3.86 4.46 -5.23
C ASN A 181 3.03 5.32 -4.26
N THR A 182 2.10 4.69 -3.55
CA THR A 182 1.26 5.37 -2.56
C THR A 182 2.13 6.03 -1.49
N TYR A 183 1.85 7.29 -1.17
CA TYR A 183 2.54 8.04 -0.12
C TYR A 183 1.58 8.85 0.74
N GLY A 184 1.99 9.22 1.95
CA GLY A 184 1.18 10.02 2.86
C GLY A 184 1.50 9.85 4.34
N PRO A 185 0.68 10.46 5.22
CA PRO A 185 0.72 10.27 6.66
C PRO A 185 0.78 8.79 7.07
N ARG A 186 1.54 8.46 8.13
CA ARG A 186 1.71 7.07 8.64
C ARG A 186 2.57 6.14 7.78
N GLN A 187 3.11 6.62 6.67
CA GLN A 187 4.01 5.82 5.84
C GLN A 187 5.35 5.59 6.54
N SER A 188 5.86 4.35 6.48
CA SER A 188 7.14 3.97 7.08
C SER A 188 8.32 4.75 6.49
N ALA A 189 9.30 5.09 7.34
CA ALA A 189 10.60 5.67 6.97
C ALA A 189 11.54 4.73 6.18
N ARG A 190 11.04 3.57 5.73
CA ARG A 190 11.67 2.77 4.67
C ARG A 190 11.42 3.34 3.27
N ALA A 191 10.38 4.17 3.12
CA ALA A 191 10.04 4.83 1.87
C ALA A 191 10.69 6.21 1.77
N VAL A 192 11.05 6.60 0.55
CA VAL A 192 11.88 7.79 0.30
C VAL A 192 11.27 9.11 0.80
N ILE A 193 9.95 9.31 0.65
CA ILE A 193 9.28 10.55 1.06
C ILE A 193 9.36 10.74 2.59
N PRO A 194 8.88 9.79 3.43
CA PRO A 194 9.08 9.89 4.86
C PRO A 194 10.55 10.02 5.27
N THR A 195 11.47 9.28 4.65
CA THR A 195 12.91 9.38 4.96
C THR A 195 13.46 10.79 4.76
N ILE A 196 13.04 11.50 3.70
CA ILE A 196 13.46 12.88 3.45
C ILE A 196 12.82 13.83 4.46
N ILE A 197 11.49 13.72 4.66
CA ILE A 197 10.73 14.60 5.57
C ILE A 197 11.30 14.54 6.99
N ILE A 198 11.54 13.35 7.54
CA ILE A 198 12.03 13.22 8.92
C ILE A 198 13.45 13.78 9.09
N GLN A 199 14.32 13.68 8.07
CA GLN A 199 15.66 14.25 8.12
C GLN A 199 15.59 15.79 8.13
N LEU A 200 14.78 16.36 7.22
CA LEU A 200 14.61 17.80 7.12
C LEU A 200 14.00 18.40 8.40
N LEU A 201 12.95 17.77 8.95
CA LEU A 201 12.31 18.21 10.19
C LEU A 201 13.21 18.02 11.42
N ALA A 202 14.18 17.10 11.39
CA ALA A 202 15.21 16.97 12.41
C ALA A 202 16.34 18.02 12.29
N GLY A 203 16.25 18.95 11.33
CA GLY A 203 17.26 19.98 11.11
C GLY A 203 18.51 19.49 10.35
N ILE A 204 18.47 18.29 9.76
CA ILE A 204 19.57 17.76 8.94
C ILE A 204 19.62 18.54 7.63
N THR A 205 20.78 19.07 7.28
CA THR A 205 21.02 19.86 6.07
C THR A 205 21.66 19.06 4.94
N GLU A 206 22.21 17.88 5.21
CA GLU A 206 22.72 16.94 4.20
C GLU A 206 21.83 15.71 4.12
N ILE A 207 20.92 15.70 3.14
CA ILE A 207 19.94 14.63 2.96
C ILE A 207 20.58 13.51 2.17
N LYS A 208 20.87 12.41 2.85
CA LYS A 208 21.43 11.21 2.21
C LYS A 208 20.34 10.50 1.42
N LEU A 209 20.58 10.22 0.14
CA LEU A 209 19.68 9.47 -0.75
C LEU A 209 20.46 8.52 -1.64
N GLY A 210 19.81 7.45 -2.10
CA GLY A 210 20.37 6.56 -3.12
C GLY A 210 20.30 7.18 -4.51
N SER A 211 19.89 6.40 -5.51
CA SER A 211 19.72 6.92 -6.87
C SER A 211 18.59 7.95 -6.95
N LEU A 212 18.87 9.08 -7.62
CA LEU A 212 17.91 10.18 -7.85
C LEU A 212 17.19 10.05 -9.21
N GLU A 213 17.74 9.24 -10.10
CA GLU A 213 17.28 9.04 -11.48
C GLU A 213 15.91 8.36 -11.61
N PRO A 214 15.53 7.37 -10.77
CA PRO A 214 14.31 6.63 -11.00
C PRO A 214 13.08 7.55 -10.97
N THR A 215 12.14 7.34 -11.89
CA THR A 215 10.89 8.09 -11.94
C THR A 215 9.73 7.25 -11.39
N ARG A 216 8.81 7.91 -10.70
CA ARG A 216 7.65 7.28 -10.06
C ARG A 216 6.39 8.11 -10.27
N ASP A 217 5.28 7.42 -10.46
CA ASP A 217 3.92 7.95 -10.34
C ASP A 217 3.47 7.84 -8.88
N PHE A 218 3.62 8.94 -8.13
CA PHE A 218 3.28 9.01 -6.72
C PHE A 218 1.80 9.34 -6.53
N ASN A 219 1.08 8.44 -5.85
CA ASN A 219 -0.35 8.61 -5.59
C ASN A 219 -0.60 8.92 -4.10
N TYR A 220 -1.28 10.03 -3.79
CA TYR A 220 -1.55 10.37 -2.40
C TYR A 220 -2.50 9.36 -1.75
N VAL A 221 -2.26 9.01 -0.48
CA VAL A 221 -2.98 7.93 0.22
C VAL A 221 -4.50 8.10 0.17
N LYS A 222 -5.02 9.33 0.31
CA LYS A 222 -6.47 9.58 0.25
C LYS A 222 -7.07 9.22 -1.12
N ASP A 223 -6.35 9.47 -2.21
CA ASP A 223 -6.79 9.08 -3.56
C ASP A 223 -6.68 7.57 -3.78
N THR A 224 -5.63 6.94 -3.23
CA THR A 224 -5.50 5.49 -3.21
C THR A 224 -6.67 4.84 -2.46
N ILE A 225 -7.02 5.33 -1.26
CA ILE A 225 -8.16 4.83 -0.48
C ILE A 225 -9.48 5.03 -1.21
N ASN A 226 -9.66 6.19 -1.85
CA ASN A 226 -10.83 6.43 -2.70
C ASN A 226 -10.94 5.39 -3.82
N ALA A 227 -9.82 4.99 -4.44
CA ALA A 227 -9.82 3.95 -5.47
C ALA A 227 -10.26 2.60 -4.90
N PHE A 228 -9.73 2.17 -3.76
CA PHE A 228 -10.17 0.93 -3.10
C PHE A 228 -11.69 0.91 -2.89
N VAL A 229 -12.23 2.00 -2.36
CA VAL A 229 -13.67 2.16 -2.09
C VAL A 229 -14.50 2.12 -3.39
N GLU A 230 -14.13 2.88 -4.41
CA GLU A 230 -14.88 2.93 -5.67
C GLU A 230 -14.78 1.62 -6.46
N ILE A 231 -13.64 0.93 -6.39
CA ILE A 231 -13.48 -0.41 -6.93
C ILE A 231 -14.40 -1.37 -6.19
N ALA A 232 -14.44 -1.35 -4.85
CA ALA A 232 -15.34 -2.21 -4.08
C ALA A 232 -16.82 -2.01 -4.48
N LYS A 233 -17.25 -0.75 -4.67
CA LYS A 233 -18.62 -0.39 -5.07
C LYS A 233 -19.01 -0.85 -6.48
N SER A 234 -18.06 -1.06 -7.40
CA SER A 234 -18.38 -1.41 -8.79
C SER A 234 -18.37 -2.93 -9.05
N CYS A 235 -19.48 -3.51 -9.53
CA CYS A 235 -19.52 -4.93 -9.91
C CYS A 235 -18.69 -5.23 -11.18
N HIS A 236 -18.51 -4.24 -12.05
CA HIS A 236 -17.72 -4.37 -13.30
C HIS A 236 -16.22 -4.57 -13.06
N THR A 237 -15.76 -4.49 -11.81
CA THR A 237 -14.35 -4.70 -11.46
C THR A 237 -14.03 -6.15 -11.10
N ILE A 238 -15.05 -7.01 -10.92
CA ILE A 238 -14.85 -8.42 -10.57
C ILE A 238 -14.13 -9.14 -11.72
N GLY A 239 -13.04 -9.84 -11.40
CA GLY A 239 -12.18 -10.51 -12.37
C GLY A 239 -11.11 -9.61 -12.99
N GLU A 240 -11.09 -8.32 -12.66
CA GLU A 240 -10.18 -7.35 -13.26
C GLU A 240 -8.91 -7.14 -12.43
N GLU A 241 -7.84 -6.81 -13.14
CA GLU A 241 -6.64 -6.18 -12.62
C GLU A 241 -6.74 -4.68 -12.88
N ILE A 242 -6.46 -3.83 -11.88
CA ILE A 242 -6.70 -2.39 -11.98
C ILE A 242 -5.52 -1.60 -11.42
N ASN A 243 -4.91 -0.76 -12.26
CA ASN A 243 -3.89 0.20 -11.85
C ASN A 243 -4.53 1.42 -11.17
N ILE A 244 -3.95 1.84 -10.04
CA ILE A 244 -4.33 3.07 -9.32
C ILE A 244 -3.15 4.04 -9.43
N ALA A 245 -3.17 4.86 -10.48
CA ALA A 245 -2.09 5.77 -10.86
C ALA A 245 -2.61 7.16 -11.19
N THR A 246 -1.77 8.18 -11.08
CA THR A 246 -2.12 9.56 -11.45
C THR A 246 -1.98 9.80 -12.95
N GLY A 247 -1.10 9.06 -13.63
CA GLY A 247 -0.72 9.31 -15.02
C GLY A 247 0.37 10.37 -15.17
N VAL A 248 1.02 10.76 -14.07
CA VAL A 248 2.11 11.74 -14.03
C VAL A 248 3.27 11.13 -13.26
N GLU A 249 4.50 11.26 -13.76
CA GLU A 249 5.71 10.81 -13.08
C GLU A 249 6.62 11.98 -12.71
N ILE A 250 7.47 11.76 -11.72
CA ILE A 250 8.52 12.67 -11.27
C ILE A 250 9.75 11.84 -10.90
N SER A 251 10.96 12.37 -11.11
CA SER A 251 12.18 11.73 -10.62
C SER A 251 12.28 11.79 -9.09
N ILE A 252 13.03 10.85 -8.49
CA ILE A 252 13.34 10.93 -7.04
C ILE A 252 14.07 12.24 -6.72
N GLY A 253 14.96 12.72 -7.60
CA GLY A 253 15.68 13.98 -7.43
C GLY A 253 14.75 15.20 -7.40
N GLU A 254 13.83 15.33 -8.37
CA GLU A 254 12.87 16.43 -8.40
C GLU A 254 11.92 16.39 -7.21
N MET A 255 11.43 15.21 -6.83
CA MET A 255 10.58 15.03 -5.65
C MET A 255 11.32 15.42 -4.36
N ALA A 256 12.60 15.06 -4.22
CA ALA A 256 13.41 15.46 -3.09
C ALA A 256 13.60 16.98 -3.03
N ASN A 257 13.82 17.64 -4.17
CA ASN A 257 13.92 19.09 -4.24
C ASN A 257 12.60 19.80 -3.87
N GLU A 258 11.46 19.24 -4.24
CA GLU A 258 10.15 19.74 -3.80
C GLU A 258 9.96 19.64 -2.28
N LEU A 259 10.43 18.56 -1.65
CA LEU A 259 10.41 18.46 -0.18
C LEU A 259 11.38 19.46 0.49
N ILE A 260 12.57 19.63 -0.07
CA ILE A 260 13.56 20.61 0.41
C ILE A 260 13.00 22.03 0.33
N SER A 261 12.35 22.39 -0.79
CA SER A 261 11.77 23.71 -0.99
C SER A 261 10.65 24.03 0.03
N GLN A 262 9.85 23.02 0.39
CA GLN A 262 8.74 23.18 1.34
C GLN A 262 9.19 23.19 2.82
N ILE A 263 10.29 22.51 3.19
CA ILE A 263 10.69 22.34 4.60
C ILE A 263 11.92 23.17 4.96
N ASN A 264 13.03 23.01 4.23
CA ASN A 264 14.30 23.69 4.52
C ASN A 264 15.12 23.88 3.25
N PRO A 265 14.98 25.04 2.56
CA PRO A 265 15.67 25.33 1.29
C PRO A 265 17.20 25.34 1.36
N ASN A 266 17.79 25.33 2.56
CA ASN A 266 19.25 25.27 2.74
C ASN A 266 19.81 23.86 2.69
N ALA A 267 18.95 22.84 2.72
CA ALA A 267 19.39 21.45 2.66
C ALA A 267 19.88 21.06 1.26
N LYS A 268 20.83 20.14 1.21
CA LYS A 268 21.45 19.62 -0.02
C LYS A 268 21.34 18.10 -0.04
N ILE A 269 21.15 17.56 -1.23
CA ILE A 269 21.14 16.11 -1.45
C ILE A 269 22.58 15.62 -1.56
N VAL A 270 22.89 14.55 -0.82
CA VAL A 270 24.16 13.83 -0.89
C VAL A 270 23.87 12.38 -1.28
N SER A 271 24.62 11.84 -2.24
CA SER A 271 24.46 10.45 -2.66
C SER A 271 25.07 9.50 -1.63
N ASP A 272 24.38 8.41 -1.34
CA ASP A 272 24.76 7.39 -0.37
C ASP A 272 24.72 6.01 -1.03
N ASP A 273 25.90 5.47 -1.32
CA ASP A 273 26.09 4.21 -2.06
C ASP A 273 25.50 3.00 -1.31
N GLU A 274 25.36 3.05 0.02
CA GLU A 274 24.73 1.98 0.80
C GLU A 274 23.24 1.81 0.50
N ARG A 275 22.62 2.80 -0.16
CA ARG A 275 21.19 2.82 -0.50
C ARG A 275 20.91 2.35 -1.93
N LEU A 276 21.93 1.93 -2.66
CA LEU A 276 21.76 1.42 -4.02
C LEU A 276 21.23 -0.01 -3.98
N ARG A 277 20.15 -0.26 -4.73
CA ARG A 277 19.69 -1.62 -5.01
C ARG A 277 20.66 -2.31 -5.96
N PRO A 278 20.70 -3.66 -5.99
CA PRO A 278 21.40 -4.37 -7.05
C PRO A 278 20.97 -3.84 -8.42
N ALA A 279 21.91 -3.54 -9.31
CA ALA A 279 21.62 -2.82 -10.56
C ALA A 279 20.51 -3.46 -11.41
N LYS A 280 20.45 -4.80 -11.45
CA LYS A 280 19.39 -5.54 -12.17
C LYS A 280 18.04 -5.54 -11.45
N SER A 281 18.01 -5.21 -10.17
CA SER A 281 16.80 -5.16 -9.35
C SER A 281 16.20 -3.76 -9.23
N GLU A 282 16.90 -2.71 -9.65
CA GLU A 282 16.36 -1.35 -9.59
C GLU A 282 15.29 -1.12 -10.66
N VAL A 283 14.15 -0.59 -10.23
CA VAL A 283 13.05 -0.24 -11.13
C VAL A 283 13.26 1.20 -11.56
N ASN A 284 13.62 1.44 -12.82
CA ASN A 284 13.99 2.80 -13.23
C ASN A 284 12.78 3.70 -13.50
N ARG A 285 11.65 3.14 -13.93
CA ARG A 285 10.50 3.94 -14.36
C ARG A 285 9.18 3.23 -14.08
N LEU A 286 8.26 3.94 -13.43
CA LEU A 286 6.88 3.52 -13.14
C LEU A 286 5.91 4.67 -13.40
N LEU A 287 5.45 4.82 -14.65
CA LEU A 287 4.40 5.76 -15.05
C LEU A 287 3.13 4.99 -15.37
N GLY A 288 2.09 5.08 -14.54
CA GLY A 288 0.90 4.25 -14.67
C GLY A 288 -0.18 4.82 -15.60
N CYS A 289 -0.96 3.95 -16.23
CA CYS A 289 -2.18 4.32 -16.94
C CYS A 289 -3.40 4.10 -16.03
N ASN A 290 -4.28 5.09 -15.92
CA ASN A 290 -5.50 5.02 -15.11
C ASN A 290 -6.80 4.92 -15.94
N LYS A 291 -6.69 4.68 -17.26
CA LYS A 291 -7.87 4.59 -18.14
C LYS A 291 -8.87 3.52 -17.69
N LYS A 292 -8.39 2.37 -17.22
CA LYS A 292 -9.24 1.25 -16.84
C LYS A 292 -10.07 1.57 -15.59
N ILE A 293 -9.44 2.07 -14.52
CA ILE A 293 -10.16 2.46 -13.30
C ILE A 293 -11.22 3.54 -13.57
N LEU A 294 -10.89 4.53 -14.42
CA LEU A 294 -11.83 5.59 -14.83
C LEU A 294 -13.01 5.05 -15.65
N SER A 295 -12.81 3.97 -16.41
CA SER A 295 -13.88 3.33 -17.19
C SER A 295 -14.81 2.44 -16.37
N LEU A 296 -14.31 1.89 -15.24
CA LEU A 296 -15.03 0.90 -14.44
C LEU A 296 -15.65 1.47 -13.16
N THR A 297 -15.25 2.68 -12.76
CA THR A 297 -15.60 3.26 -11.45
C THR A 297 -15.79 4.77 -11.54
N ASN A 298 -16.33 5.37 -10.47
CA ASN A 298 -16.41 6.83 -10.33
C ASN A 298 -15.17 7.42 -9.64
N TRP A 299 -14.04 6.70 -9.65
CA TRP A 299 -12.81 7.19 -9.04
C TRP A 299 -12.35 8.48 -9.71
N MET A 300 -11.92 9.44 -8.91
CA MET A 300 -11.33 10.69 -9.36
C MET A 300 -10.09 10.99 -8.55
N HIS A 301 -9.02 11.35 -9.24
CA HIS A 301 -7.79 11.86 -8.64
C HIS A 301 -8.01 13.31 -8.17
N ARG A 302 -7.77 13.60 -6.89
CA ARG A 302 -8.06 14.91 -6.28
C ARG A 302 -6.81 15.65 -5.79
N TYR A 303 -5.67 14.97 -5.67
CA TYR A 303 -4.46 15.53 -5.08
C TYR A 303 -3.32 15.52 -6.08
N ASN A 304 -2.85 16.69 -6.50
CA ASN A 304 -1.54 16.75 -7.14
C ASN A 304 -0.42 16.46 -6.10
N LEU A 305 0.78 16.19 -6.62
CA LEU A 305 1.93 15.82 -5.80
C LEU A 305 2.23 16.86 -4.71
N SER A 306 2.37 18.14 -5.09
CA SER A 306 2.74 19.22 -4.16
C SER A 306 1.77 19.33 -2.99
N LYS A 307 0.45 19.28 -3.24
CA LYS A 307 -0.57 19.29 -2.18
C LYS A 307 -0.49 18.07 -1.27
N GLY A 308 -0.32 16.87 -1.84
CA GLY A 308 -0.20 15.65 -1.04
C GLY A 308 1.10 15.64 -0.21
N LEU A 309 2.19 16.20 -0.73
CA LEU A 309 3.45 16.35 0.03
C LEU A 309 3.25 17.33 1.19
N ALA A 310 2.60 18.48 0.96
CA ALA A 310 2.30 19.45 2.01
C ALA A 310 1.50 18.84 3.17
N GLU A 311 0.42 18.10 2.88
CA GLU A 311 -0.36 17.41 3.94
C GLU A 311 0.45 16.32 4.64
N THR A 312 1.38 15.67 3.92
CA THR A 312 2.28 14.68 4.52
C THR A 312 3.25 15.36 5.49
N ILE A 313 3.86 16.48 5.07
CA ILE A 313 4.77 17.29 5.88
C ILE A 313 4.06 17.80 7.13
N GLU A 314 2.86 18.33 6.99
CA GLU A 314 2.05 18.81 8.12
C GLU A 314 1.87 17.71 9.17
N TRP A 315 1.51 16.50 8.72
CA TRP A 315 1.34 15.38 9.62
C TRP A 315 2.63 14.98 10.35
N PHE A 316 3.77 14.97 9.65
CA PHE A 316 5.08 14.66 10.25
C PHE A 316 5.62 15.81 11.13
N SER A 317 5.16 17.05 10.94
CA SER A 317 5.57 18.21 11.75
C SER A 317 4.99 18.18 13.16
N ILE A 318 3.94 17.37 13.39
CA ILE A 318 3.38 17.12 14.71
C ILE A 318 4.40 16.29 15.52
N PRO A 319 4.93 16.80 16.66
CA PRO A 319 5.99 16.15 17.42
C PRO A 319 5.68 14.70 17.81
N GLU A 320 4.44 14.41 18.22
CA GLU A 320 3.99 13.08 18.63
C GLU A 320 4.05 12.06 17.49
N ASN A 321 3.87 12.51 16.24
CA ASN A 321 4.00 11.68 15.06
C ASN A 321 5.47 11.45 14.71
N LEU A 322 6.28 12.53 14.72
CA LEU A 322 7.71 12.45 14.39
C LEU A 322 8.47 11.52 15.35
N LEU A 323 8.13 11.54 16.64
CA LEU A 323 8.76 10.70 17.68
C LEU A 323 8.61 9.19 17.42
N LYS A 324 7.66 8.77 16.58
CA LYS A 324 7.49 7.36 16.19
C LYS A 324 8.52 6.89 15.15
N TYR A 325 9.33 7.80 14.61
CA TYR A 325 10.31 7.53 13.57
C TYR A 325 11.74 7.73 14.06
N LYS A 326 12.65 6.89 13.55
CA LYS A 326 14.08 7.02 13.82
C LYS A 326 14.68 8.01 12.83
N THR A 327 14.82 9.27 13.21
CA THR A 327 15.35 10.36 12.37
C THR A 327 16.81 10.17 11.95
N ASN A 328 17.60 9.50 12.79
CA ASN A 328 19.05 9.35 12.61
C ASN A 328 19.47 7.98 12.03
N ILE A 329 18.53 7.07 11.78
CA ILE A 329 18.82 5.69 11.36
C ILE A 329 18.09 5.40 10.06
N TYR A 330 18.84 4.95 9.06
CA TYR A 330 18.25 4.41 7.85
C TYR A 330 17.59 3.06 8.15
N ASN A 331 16.29 2.96 7.86
CA ASN A 331 15.53 1.74 8.12
C ASN A 331 15.47 0.91 6.84
N PHE A 332 16.07 -0.28 6.85
CA PHE A 332 15.85 -1.32 5.83
C PHE A 332 14.47 -1.99 5.99
#